data_AF-A0A7D9JXW2-F1
#
_entry.id   AF-A0A7D9JXW2-F1
#
_cell.length_a   1.000
_cell.length_b   1.000
_cell.length_c   1.000
_cell.angle_alpha   90.00
_cell.angle_beta   90.00
_cell.angle_gamma   90.00
#
_symmetry.space_group_name_H-M   'P 1'
#
loop_
_entity.id
_entity.type
_entity.pdbx_description
1 polymer ?
#
loop_
_entity_poly.entity_id
_entity_poly.type
_entity_poly.pdbx_seq_one_letter_code
_entity_poly.pdbx_strand_id
1 'polypeptide(L)'
;MNDLTTYQSSDILTPENQDETFRVVICDPPFFYIPMAQIFEAVEMICKGDFSTKILIGFLKREEATLLKTFAPFRLSRTNFPLEYADVKSNKWTNYALYSNIDLPGIKRIR
;
A
#
# COMPACT_ATOMS: atom_id res chain seq x y z
N MET A 1 20.08 25.25 -1.54
CA MET A 1 19.36 24.35 -2.46
C MET A 1 20.03 22.99 -2.33
N ASN A 2 19.54 22.15 -1.41
CA ASN A 2 19.89 20.75 -1.18
C ASN A 2 18.76 20.20 -0.30
N ASP A 3 17.62 19.88 -0.92
CA ASP A 3 16.40 19.43 -0.24
C ASP A 3 16.16 17.93 -0.51
N LEU A 4 17.25 17.16 -0.58
CA LEU A 4 17.26 15.73 -0.96
C LEU A 4 17.27 14.78 0.25
N THR A 5 17.10 15.26 1.49
CA THR A 5 17.08 14.39 2.68
C THR A 5 15.77 13.62 2.87
N THR A 6 14.72 13.91 2.11
CA THR A 6 13.39 13.25 2.21
C THR A 6 13.10 12.25 1.09
N TYR A 7 13.94 12.20 0.05
CA TYR A 7 13.79 11.29 -1.07
C TYR A 7 14.89 10.24 -1.04
N GLN A 8 14.49 8.97 -1.02
CA GLN A 8 15.38 7.84 -1.22
C GLN A 8 14.92 7.08 -2.46
N SER A 9 15.86 6.82 -3.37
CA SER A 9 15.60 5.95 -4.50
C SER A 9 15.43 4.52 -4.00
N SER A 10 14.37 3.85 -4.46
CA SER A 10 14.10 2.45 -4.17
C SER A 10 13.52 1.77 -5.40
N ASP A 11 13.82 0.49 -5.57
CA ASP A 11 13.26 -0.37 -6.60
C ASP A 11 12.47 -1.49 -5.95
N ILE A 12 11.19 -1.60 -6.31
CA ILE A 12 10.28 -2.62 -5.80
C ILE A 12 10.67 -4.04 -6.23
N LEU A 13 11.42 -4.18 -7.34
CA LEU A 13 11.94 -5.45 -7.84
C LEU A 13 13.21 -5.90 -7.11
N THR A 14 13.89 -4.97 -6.45
CA THR A 14 15.10 -5.21 -5.67
C THR A 14 14.97 -4.51 -4.31
N PRO A 15 14.05 -4.96 -3.43
CA PRO A 15 13.76 -4.26 -2.20
C PRO A 15 14.94 -4.31 -1.22
N GLU A 16 15.29 -3.15 -0.68
CA GLU A 16 16.41 -2.98 0.25
C GLU A 16 15.92 -2.46 1.61
N ASN A 17 16.67 -2.80 2.65
CA ASN A 17 16.40 -2.27 3.98
C ASN A 17 16.60 -0.76 4.00
N GLN A 18 15.68 -0.07 4.66
CA GLN A 18 15.78 1.36 4.91
C GLN A 18 16.44 1.60 6.27
N ASP A 19 17.25 2.64 6.42
CA ASP A 19 17.85 2.96 7.72
C ASP A 19 16.78 3.42 8.73
N GLU A 20 15.76 4.11 8.24
CA GLU A 20 14.68 4.69 9.05
C GLU A 20 13.59 3.70 9.44
N THR A 21 12.76 4.09 10.41
CA THR A 21 11.53 3.36 10.78
C THR A 21 10.31 4.24 10.55
N PHE A 22 9.23 3.66 10.03
CA PHE A 22 8.03 4.41 9.66
C PHE A 22 6.87 4.07 10.57
N ARG A 23 6.20 5.11 11.07
CA ARG A 23 4.97 4.93 11.88
C ARG A 23 3.76 4.59 11.00
N VAL A 24 3.77 5.08 9.77
CA VAL A 24 2.74 4.88 8.76
C VAL A 24 3.43 4.75 7.40
N VAL A 25 3.03 3.74 6.63
CA VAL A 25 3.43 3.54 5.24
C VAL A 25 2.19 3.70 4.37
N ILE A 26 2.29 4.52 3.34
CA ILE A 26 1.25 4.71 2.32
C ILE A 26 1.84 4.26 0.99
N CYS A 27 1.19 3.33 0.31
CA CYS A 27 1.69 2.78 -0.95
C CYS A 27 0.60 2.73 -2.03
N ASP A 28 1.02 3.04 -3.26
CA ASP A 28 0.23 2.93 -4.48
C ASP A 28 1.10 2.21 -5.53
N PRO A 29 1.37 0.90 -5.32
CA PRO A 29 2.32 0.17 -6.15
C PRO A 29 1.76 -0.06 -7.56
N PRO A 30 2.63 -0.28 -8.56
CA PRO A 30 2.17 -0.67 -9.89
C PRO A 30 1.27 -1.90 -9.83
N PHE A 31 0.06 -1.80 -10.40
CA PHE A 31 -0.94 -2.88 -10.34
C PHE A 31 -0.68 -4.02 -11.33
N PHE A 32 0.13 -3.77 -12.34
CA PHE A 32 0.37 -4.67 -13.46
C PHE A 32 1.84 -5.06 -13.50
N TYR A 33 2.09 -6.28 -13.98
CA TYR A 33 3.44 -6.81 -14.27
C TYR A 33 4.33 -7.09 -13.06
N ILE A 34 3.94 -6.67 -11.86
CA ILE A 34 4.63 -6.99 -10.60
C ILE A 34 3.81 -8.02 -9.82
N PRO A 35 4.37 -9.20 -9.50
CA PRO A 35 3.68 -10.18 -8.67
C PRO A 35 3.32 -9.61 -7.29
N MET A 36 2.12 -9.91 -6.78
CA MET A 36 1.68 -9.47 -5.45
C MET A 36 2.68 -9.83 -4.34
N ALA A 37 3.36 -10.98 -4.46
CA ALA A 37 4.40 -11.40 -3.52
C ALA A 37 5.61 -10.46 -3.51
N GLN A 38 6.01 -9.91 -4.66
CA GLN A 38 7.11 -8.93 -4.75
C GLN A 38 6.71 -7.60 -4.10
N ILE A 39 5.46 -7.17 -4.29
CA ILE A 39 4.91 -5.97 -3.62
C ILE A 39 4.92 -6.18 -2.10
N PHE A 40 4.52 -7.37 -1.63
CA PHE A 40 4.55 -7.71 -0.21
C PHE A 40 5.97 -7.69 0.36
N GLU A 41 6.93 -8.33 -0.30
CA GLU A 41 8.34 -8.34 0.12
C GLU A 41 8.90 -6.92 0.24
N ALA A 42 8.63 -6.05 -0.74
CA ALA A 42 9.06 -4.66 -0.69
C ALA A 42 8.45 -3.90 0.50
N VAL A 43 7.16 -4.09 0.77
CA VAL A 43 6.49 -3.46 1.92
C VAL A 43 6.99 -4.03 3.24
N GLU A 44 7.23 -5.34 3.32
CA GLU A 44 7.79 -6.01 4.50
C GLU A 44 9.19 -5.48 4.83
N MET A 45 10.04 -5.29 3.81
CA MET A 45 11.38 -4.71 3.94
C MET A 45 11.33 -3.26 4.44
N ILE A 46 10.43 -2.43 3.90
CA ILE A 46 10.20 -1.06 4.40
C ILE A 46 9.73 -1.07 5.86
N CYS A 47 8.88 -2.03 6.23
CA CYS A 47 8.41 -2.20 7.61
C CYS A 47 9.43 -2.92 8.51
N LYS A 48 10.58 -3.35 7.99
CA LYS A 48 11.59 -4.17 8.72
C LYS A 48 10.98 -5.42 9.38
N GLY A 49 10.01 -6.04 8.73
CA GLY A 49 9.26 -7.19 9.28
C GLY A 49 8.29 -6.84 10.41
N ASP A 50 8.08 -5.56 10.74
CA ASP A 50 7.06 -5.14 11.72
C ASP A 50 5.67 -5.10 11.09
N PHE A 51 4.93 -6.20 11.23
CA PHE A 51 3.54 -6.30 10.77
C PHE A 51 2.54 -5.46 11.57
N SER A 52 2.96 -4.78 12.64
CA SER A 52 2.14 -3.81 13.37
C SER A 52 2.23 -2.39 12.79
N THR A 53 3.17 -2.15 11.88
CA THR A 53 3.29 -0.89 11.15
C THR A 53 1.97 -0.55 10.45
N LYS A 54 1.58 0.72 10.52
CA LYS A 54 0.29 1.19 9.98
C LYS A 54 0.41 1.31 8.47
N ILE A 55 -0.47 0.65 7.72
CA ILE A 55 -0.40 0.60 6.26
C ILE A 55 -1.70 1.09 5.65
N LEU A 56 -1.56 1.91 4.61
CA LEU A 56 -2.60 2.24 3.65
C LEU A 56 -2.09 1.84 2.25
N ILE A 57 -2.84 0.99 1.54
CA ILE A 57 -2.48 0.55 0.19
C ILE A 57 -3.64 0.78 -0.78
N GLY A 58 -3.39 1.56 -1.82
CA GLY A 58 -4.29 1.67 -2.97
C GLY A 58 -4.09 0.47 -3.90
N PHE A 59 -5.16 -0.24 -4.26
CA PHE A 59 -5.04 -1.38 -5.17
C PHE A 59 -6.32 -1.67 -5.97
N LEU A 60 -6.20 -2.56 -6.95
CA LEU A 60 -7.31 -3.06 -7.74
C LEU A 60 -8.25 -3.94 -6.92
N LYS A 61 -9.55 -3.63 -6.94
CA LYS A 61 -10.60 -4.42 -6.27
C LYS A 61 -10.72 -5.85 -6.79
N ARG A 62 -10.44 -6.08 -8.08
CA ARG A 62 -10.50 -7.44 -8.64
C ARG A 62 -9.43 -8.37 -8.06
N GLU A 63 -8.35 -7.81 -7.53
CA GLU A 63 -7.24 -8.55 -6.90
C GLU A 63 -7.39 -8.63 -5.38
N GLU A 64 -8.51 -8.16 -4.81
CA GLU A 64 -8.73 -8.05 -3.37
C GLU A 64 -8.44 -9.34 -2.61
N ALA A 65 -8.94 -10.48 -3.10
CA ALA A 65 -8.73 -11.77 -2.45
C ALA A 65 -7.24 -12.14 -2.38
N THR A 66 -6.50 -11.90 -3.46
CA THR A 66 -5.06 -12.14 -3.54
C THR A 66 -4.31 -11.19 -2.61
N LEU A 67 -4.63 -9.89 -2.66
CA LEU A 67 -4.03 -8.87 -1.82
C LEU A 67 -4.21 -9.21 -0.33
N LEU A 68 -5.45 -9.46 0.12
CA LEU A 68 -5.75 -9.75 1.52
C LEU A 68 -5.10 -11.04 2.00
N LYS A 69 -4.99 -12.06 1.13
CA LYS A 69 -4.30 -13.30 1.44
C LYS A 69 -2.79 -13.08 1.60
N THR A 70 -2.16 -12.40 0.66
CA THR A 70 -0.71 -12.15 0.70
C THR A 70 -0.34 -11.21 1.86
N PHE A 71 -1.12 -10.17 2.10
CA PHE A 71 -0.93 -9.20 3.18
C PHE A 71 -1.62 -9.60 4.49
N ALA A 72 -1.98 -10.88 4.66
CA ALA A 72 -2.63 -11.38 5.87
C ALA A 72 -1.87 -11.02 7.17
N PRO A 73 -0.51 -11.07 7.24
CA PRO A 73 0.24 -10.64 8.42
C PRO A 73 -0.07 -9.20 8.87
N PHE A 74 -0.24 -8.27 7.92
CA PHE A 74 -0.55 -6.87 8.18
C PHE A 74 -2.01 -6.64 8.58
N ARG A 75 -2.90 -7.63 8.43
CA ARG A 75 -4.33 -7.55 8.77
C ARG A 75 -5.05 -6.41 8.04
N LEU A 76 -4.78 -6.26 6.75
CA LEU A 76 -5.46 -5.30 5.91
C LEU A 76 -6.95 -5.62 5.79
N SER A 77 -7.76 -4.59 5.60
CA SER A 77 -9.17 -4.70 5.22
C SER A 77 -9.52 -3.55 4.29
N ARG A 78 -10.48 -3.77 3.39
CA ARG A 78 -10.98 -2.69 2.53
C ARG A 78 -11.53 -1.56 3.38
N THR A 79 -11.29 -0.31 2.99
CA THR A 79 -11.86 0.86 3.65
C THR A 79 -13.07 1.41 2.91
N ASN A 80 -13.83 2.29 3.56
CA ASN A 80 -14.95 3.02 2.96
C ASN A 80 -14.50 4.27 2.16
N PHE A 81 -13.20 4.51 2.04
CA PHE A 81 -12.68 5.68 1.34
C PHE A 81 -12.79 5.51 -0.18
N PRO A 82 -13.41 6.44 -0.91
CA PRO A 82 -13.46 6.41 -2.36
C PRO A 82 -12.08 6.76 -2.92
N LEU A 83 -11.39 5.77 -3.50
CA LEU A 83 -10.09 5.96 -4.11
C LEU A 83 -10.25 6.44 -5.56
N GLU A 84 -9.74 7.63 -5.84
CA GLU A 84 -9.85 8.32 -7.13
C GLU A 84 -8.46 8.65 -7.66
N TYR A 85 -8.29 8.60 -8.98
CA TYR A 85 -7.02 8.90 -9.65
C TYR A 85 -7.25 9.96 -10.72
N ALA A 86 -6.35 10.94 -10.80
CA ALA A 86 -6.47 12.09 -11.70
C ALA A 86 -6.57 11.67 -13.19
N ASP A 87 -5.74 10.71 -13.60
CA ASP A 87 -5.64 10.28 -15.00
C ASP A 87 -6.57 9.10 -15.34
N VAL A 88 -7.37 8.62 -14.38
CA VAL A 88 -8.34 7.56 -14.59
C VAL A 88 -9.72 8.17 -14.75
N LYS A 89 -10.44 7.77 -15.80
CA LYS A 89 -11.84 8.19 -16.00
C LYS A 89 -12.68 7.88 -14.76
N SER A 90 -13.53 8.81 -14.32
CA SER A 90 -14.30 8.67 -13.09
C SER A 90 -15.16 7.40 -13.02
N ASN A 91 -15.72 6.97 -14.15
CA ASN A 91 -16.47 5.72 -14.26
C ASN A 91 -15.63 4.44 -14.04
N LYS A 92 -14.30 4.57 -13.92
CA LYS A 92 -13.37 3.47 -13.62
C LYS A 92 -12.81 3.51 -12.21
N TRP A 93 -13.04 4.57 -11.42
CA TRP A 93 -12.58 4.65 -10.02
C TRP A 93 -13.13 3.50 -9.16
N THR A 94 -14.33 3.01 -9.50
CA THR A 94 -14.97 1.87 -8.83
C THR A 94 -14.19 0.54 -8.94
N ASN A 95 -13.14 0.47 -9.77
CA ASN A 95 -12.23 -0.67 -9.88
C ASN A 95 -11.10 -0.65 -8.85
N TYR A 96 -10.93 0.45 -8.11
CA TYR A 96 -9.87 0.62 -7.13
C TYR A 96 -10.48 0.73 -5.72
N ALA A 97 -9.67 0.41 -4.72
CA ALA A 97 -10.01 0.60 -3.33
C ALA A 97 -8.77 0.87 -2.50
N LEU A 98 -8.98 1.57 -1.40
CA LEU A 98 -7.98 1.76 -0.36
C LEU A 98 -8.15 0.66 0.70
N TYR A 99 -7.08 -0.05 1.01
CA TYR A 99 -7.01 -1.07 2.06
C TYR A 99 -6.13 -0.57 3.20
N SER A 100 -6.47 -0.91 4.43
CA SER A 100 -5.75 -0.44 5.61
C SER A 100 -5.85 -1.42 6.77
N ASN A 101 -4.86 -1.42 7.66
CA ASN A 101 -4.91 -2.11 8.96
C ASN A 101 -5.31 -1.21 10.13
N ILE A 102 -5.56 0.08 9.86
CA ILE A 102 -6.01 1.06 10.83
C ILE A 102 -7.27 1.80 10.36
N ASP A 103 -8.02 2.32 11.32
CA ASP A 103 -9.07 3.31 11.08
C ASP A 103 -8.50 4.71 11.29
N LEU A 104 -8.83 5.64 10.40
CA LEU A 104 -8.49 7.06 10.49
C LEU A 104 -9.78 7.90 10.53
N PRO A 105 -9.71 9.20 10.87
CA PRO A 105 -10.84 10.11 10.65
C PRO A 105 -11.26 10.09 9.17
N GLY A 106 -12.55 9.83 8.90
CA GLY A 106 -13.08 9.75 7.53
C GLY A 106 -12.74 8.48 6.73
N ILE A 107 -11.79 7.66 7.18
CA ILE A 107 -11.37 6.41 6.51
C ILE A 107 -11.55 5.26 7.49
N LYS A 108 -12.59 4.45 7.31
CA LYS A 108 -12.93 3.32 8.17
C LYS A 108 -12.81 2.02 7.40
N ARG A 109 -12.23 0.99 8.02
CA ARG A 109 -12.24 -0.38 7.49
C ARG A 109 -13.68 -0.90 7.51
N ILE A 110 -14.06 -1.53 6.41
CA ILE A 110 -15.33 -2.24 6.25
C ILE A 110 -15.15 -3.59 6.94
N ARG A 111 -16.07 -3.92 7.85
CA ARG A 111 -16.12 -5.19 8.58
C ARG A 111 -17.26 -6.04 8.06
#